data_AF-A0A9P8A8D9-F1
#
_entry.id   AF-A0A9P8A8D9-F1
#
_cell.length_a   1.000
_cell.length_b   1.000
_cell.length_c   1.000
_cell.angle_alpha   90.00
_cell.angle_beta   90.00
_cell.angle_gamma   90.00
#
_symmetry.space_group_name_H-M   'P 1'
#
loop_
_entity.id
_entity.type
_entity.pdbx_description
1 polymer ?
#
loop_
_entity_poly.entity_id
_entity_poly.type
_entity_poly.pdbx_seq_one_letter_code
_entity_poly.pdbx_strand_id
1 'polypeptide(L)'
;MASPKTFDILTEELIEILASYLEPLDMVHLGATCKRLYKSINRPEVWEHKAVDDFGDRFTITSILDSAGLDLGEQNKPEPTDWRQYYKERHMAMSQMNKDADVQIAQSEKDYEEAQELLRGFQASGDIDSLSRAAQLMVGILDNFPGHAGCYHLLGFTLYVLNELEDALSLLEIGSMVDPNYEPIIELTQEIQGLLDGYGSTMTDAAPLLDNAKELSNRLKAALTAIFNSFDKDKDGSLSPEELSEFVFKTNGSRPPAAFLSQMGIQFGKDAKGYLTLDGFFNFFLEQTLEDPIETRRDLEKHGWDGDRLVRCDVARNA
;
A
#
# COMPACT_ATOMS: atom_id res chain seq x y z
N MET A 1 23.02 -50.23 -9.30
CA MET A 1 22.58 -48.85 -8.99
C MET A 1 21.07 -48.84 -9.09
N ALA A 2 20.35 -48.57 -8.00
CA ALA A 2 18.90 -48.43 -8.08
C ALA A 2 18.59 -47.21 -8.95
N SER A 3 17.77 -47.37 -9.98
CA SER A 3 17.19 -46.24 -10.69
C SER A 3 16.57 -45.30 -9.66
N PRO A 4 16.82 -43.98 -9.70
CA PRO A 4 16.08 -43.05 -8.84
C PRO A 4 14.59 -43.34 -9.05
N LYS A 5 13.85 -43.46 -7.95
CA LYS A 5 12.40 -43.62 -8.06
C LYS A 5 11.89 -42.32 -8.68
N THR A 6 10.90 -42.38 -9.57
CA THR A 6 10.43 -41.24 -10.38
C THR A 6 10.15 -39.96 -9.56
N PHE A 7 9.77 -40.09 -8.29
CA PHE A 7 9.52 -38.98 -7.37
C PHE A 7 10.77 -38.28 -6.79
N ASP A 8 11.95 -38.89 -6.90
CA ASP A 8 13.21 -38.29 -6.42
C ASP A 8 13.65 -37.11 -7.31
N ILE A 9 13.04 -36.93 -8.48
CA ILE A 9 13.35 -35.89 -9.47
C ILE A 9 12.47 -34.65 -9.30
N LEU A 10 11.33 -34.74 -8.60
CA LEU A 10 10.46 -33.58 -8.36
C LEU A 10 11.23 -32.54 -7.55
N THR A 11 11.21 -31.28 -8.00
CA THR A 11 11.72 -30.14 -7.24
C THR A 11 10.72 -29.74 -6.17
N GLU A 12 11.15 -28.96 -5.17
CA GLU A 12 10.21 -28.45 -4.14
C GLU A 12 9.14 -27.55 -4.77
N GLU A 13 9.52 -26.72 -5.75
CA GLU A 13 8.59 -25.89 -6.54
C GLU A 13 7.51 -26.73 -7.24
N LEU A 14 7.88 -27.84 -7.88
CA LEU A 14 6.90 -28.73 -8.51
C LEU A 14 6.01 -29.43 -7.48
N ILE A 15 6.51 -29.70 -6.28
CA ILE A 15 5.71 -30.28 -5.20
C ILE A 15 4.70 -29.26 -4.69
N GLU A 16 5.08 -27.99 -4.57
CA GLU A 16 4.19 -26.88 -4.21
C GLU A 16 3.10 -26.67 -5.25
N ILE A 17 3.46 -26.63 -6.55
CA ILE A 17 2.49 -26.56 -7.65
C ILE A 17 1.55 -27.77 -7.63
N LEU A 18 2.06 -28.98 -7.39
CA LEU A 18 1.20 -30.16 -7.29
C LEU A 18 0.27 -30.06 -6.07
N ALA A 19 0.76 -29.57 -4.94
CA ALA A 19 -0.01 -29.43 -3.72
C ALA A 19 -1.17 -28.44 -3.87
N SER A 20 -1.01 -27.35 -4.62
CA SER A 20 -2.09 -26.38 -4.83
C SER A 20 -3.31 -27.02 -5.51
N TYR A 21 -3.11 -27.95 -6.45
CA TYR A 21 -4.22 -28.65 -7.15
C TYR A 21 -4.79 -29.88 -6.45
N LEU A 22 -4.20 -30.36 -5.35
CA LEU A 22 -4.62 -31.61 -4.72
C LEU A 22 -5.60 -31.37 -3.57
N GLU A 23 -6.57 -32.27 -3.42
CA GLU A 23 -7.41 -32.32 -2.23
C GLU A 23 -6.61 -32.76 -0.99
N PRO A 24 -7.04 -32.41 0.24
CA PRO A 24 -6.29 -32.74 1.46
C PRO A 24 -5.97 -34.21 1.63
N LEU A 25 -6.91 -35.08 1.23
CA LEU A 25 -6.71 -36.53 1.29
C LEU A 25 -5.66 -37.00 0.28
N ASP A 26 -5.63 -36.40 -0.91
CA ASP A 26 -4.66 -36.73 -1.94
C ASP A 26 -3.26 -36.23 -1.60
N MET A 27 -3.14 -35.08 -0.93
CA MET A 27 -1.87 -34.62 -0.34
C MET A 27 -1.34 -35.62 0.70
N VAL A 28 -2.23 -36.18 1.54
CA VAL A 28 -1.85 -37.23 2.51
C VAL A 28 -1.38 -38.49 1.79
N HIS A 29 -2.09 -38.93 0.75
CA HIS A 29 -1.70 -40.09 -0.06
C HIS A 29 -0.36 -39.86 -0.78
N LEU A 30 -0.15 -38.69 -1.37
CA LEU A 30 1.11 -38.33 -2.04
C LEU A 30 2.27 -38.34 -1.04
N GLY A 31 2.08 -37.75 0.14
CA GLY A 31 3.08 -37.79 1.21
C GLY A 31 3.38 -39.21 1.69
N ALA A 32 2.40 -40.11 1.70
CA ALA A 32 2.59 -41.50 2.10
C ALA A 32 3.46 -42.32 1.12
N THR A 33 3.66 -41.84 -0.12
CA THR A 33 4.45 -42.57 -1.13
C THR A 33 5.95 -42.63 -0.78
N CYS A 34 6.52 -41.59 -0.15
CA CYS A 34 7.89 -41.59 0.32
C CYS A 34 8.17 -40.55 1.43
N LYS A 35 9.20 -40.80 2.24
CA LYS A 35 9.59 -39.91 3.36
C LYS A 35 9.95 -38.49 2.92
N ARG A 36 10.47 -38.32 1.69
CA ARG A 36 10.81 -37.00 1.16
C ARG A 36 9.55 -36.18 0.89
N LEU A 37 8.63 -36.72 0.11
CA LEU A 37 7.34 -36.08 -0.20
C LEU A 37 6.53 -35.82 1.08
N TYR A 38 6.56 -36.74 2.05
CA TYR A 38 5.97 -36.49 3.36
C TYR A 38 6.52 -35.22 4.01
N LYS A 39 7.85 -35.02 3.99
CA LYS A 39 8.46 -33.82 4.57
C LYS A 39 8.09 -32.56 3.79
N SER A 40 8.21 -32.60 2.46
CA SER A 40 7.92 -31.46 1.58
C SER A 40 6.47 -31.00 1.72
N ILE A 41 5.50 -31.91 1.64
CA ILE A 41 4.06 -31.59 1.73
C ILE A 41 3.65 -31.09 3.11
N ASN A 42 4.36 -31.46 4.19
CA ASN A 42 4.04 -31.03 5.55
C ASN A 42 4.85 -29.80 6.00
N ARG A 43 5.51 -29.10 5.07
CA ARG A 43 6.04 -27.76 5.34
C ARG A 43 4.88 -26.79 5.58
N PRO A 44 4.95 -25.89 6.58
CA PRO A 44 3.91 -24.90 6.84
C PRO A 44 3.54 -24.07 5.61
N GLU A 45 4.57 -23.59 4.88
CA GLU A 45 4.41 -22.73 3.69
C GLU A 45 3.51 -23.36 2.61
N VAL A 46 3.55 -24.69 2.45
CA VAL A 46 2.70 -25.40 1.46
C VAL A 46 1.23 -25.31 1.82
N TRP A 47 0.90 -25.41 3.11
CA TRP A 47 -0.49 -25.33 3.58
C TRP A 47 -0.98 -23.89 3.67
N GLU A 48 -0.08 -22.95 3.94
CA GLU A 48 -0.36 -21.51 3.87
C GLU A 48 -0.72 -21.09 2.45
N HIS A 49 0.16 -21.33 1.47
CA HIS A 49 -0.12 -21.01 0.06
C HIS A 49 -1.41 -21.66 -0.40
N LYS A 50 -1.63 -22.93 -0.04
CA LYS A 50 -2.86 -23.63 -0.39
C LYS A 50 -4.10 -23.01 0.27
N ALA A 51 -4.00 -22.58 1.53
CA ALA A 51 -5.11 -21.91 2.21
C ALA A 51 -5.44 -20.56 1.58
N VAL A 52 -4.42 -19.80 1.18
CA VAL A 52 -4.55 -18.53 0.47
C VAL A 52 -5.17 -18.75 -0.91
N ASP A 53 -4.66 -19.70 -1.69
CA ASP A 53 -5.16 -20.03 -3.03
C ASP A 53 -6.63 -20.47 -2.99
N ASP A 54 -6.98 -21.36 -2.06
CA ASP A 54 -8.32 -21.95 -2.02
C ASP A 54 -9.34 -21.03 -1.32
N PHE A 55 -8.91 -20.23 -0.34
CA PHE A 55 -9.82 -19.51 0.55
C PHE A 55 -9.64 -17.99 0.61
N GLY A 56 -8.69 -17.43 -0.14
CA GLY A 56 -8.31 -16.02 -0.10
C GLY A 56 -7.38 -15.66 1.05
N ASP A 57 -6.55 -14.64 0.84
CA ASP A 57 -5.65 -14.11 1.86
C ASP A 57 -6.34 -13.10 2.78
N ARG A 58 -7.19 -13.61 3.67
CA ARG A 58 -7.86 -12.76 4.65
C ARG A 58 -6.88 -11.99 5.54
N PHE A 59 -5.70 -12.52 5.82
CA PHE A 59 -4.81 -11.99 6.84
C PHE A 59 -4.11 -10.74 6.32
N THR A 60 -3.62 -10.79 5.08
CA THR A 60 -3.13 -9.61 4.37
C THR A 60 -4.22 -8.54 4.27
N ILE A 61 -5.44 -8.91 3.87
CA ILE A 61 -6.56 -7.96 3.77
C ILE A 61 -6.84 -7.28 5.12
N THR A 62 -6.97 -8.05 6.20
CA THR A 62 -7.24 -7.48 7.53
C THR A 62 -6.08 -6.66 8.06
N SER A 63 -4.84 -7.04 7.76
CA SER A 63 -3.64 -6.29 8.16
C SER A 63 -3.57 -4.92 7.49
N ILE A 64 -3.89 -4.84 6.19
CA ILE A 64 -3.96 -3.59 5.43
C ILE A 64 -5.02 -2.66 6.05
N LEU A 65 -6.23 -3.18 6.26
CA LEU A 65 -7.35 -2.40 6.77
C LEU A 65 -7.13 -1.93 8.22
N ASP A 66 -6.54 -2.77 9.09
CA ASP A 66 -6.18 -2.41 10.47
C ASP A 66 -5.10 -1.32 10.50
N SER A 67 -4.12 -1.39 9.59
CA SER A 67 -3.07 -0.37 9.45
C SER A 67 -3.62 0.98 8.99
N ALA A 68 -4.68 0.97 8.17
CA ALA A 68 -5.44 2.15 7.77
C ALA A 68 -6.36 2.71 8.87
N GLY A 69 -6.36 2.12 10.07
CA GLY A 69 -7.11 2.59 11.23
C GLY A 69 -8.58 2.16 11.26
N LEU A 70 -8.98 1.15 10.49
CA LEU A 70 -10.33 0.61 10.51
C LEU A 70 -10.51 -0.42 11.62
N ASP A 71 -11.58 -0.29 12.40
CA ASP A 71 -11.92 -1.30 13.41
C ASP A 71 -12.63 -2.48 12.74
N LEU A 72 -11.95 -3.62 12.69
CA LEU A 72 -12.47 -4.85 12.08
C LEU A 72 -13.19 -5.78 13.07
N GLY A 73 -13.19 -5.47 14.37
CA GLY A 73 -13.87 -6.28 15.39
C GLY A 73 -13.53 -7.77 15.32
N GLU A 74 -14.55 -8.64 15.22
CA GLU A 74 -14.37 -10.09 15.14
C GLU A 74 -13.67 -10.59 13.86
N GLN A 75 -13.53 -9.73 12.83
CA GLN A 75 -12.83 -10.08 11.61
C GLN A 75 -11.31 -10.02 11.76
N ASN A 76 -10.79 -9.27 12.72
CA ASN A 76 -9.35 -9.20 13.02
C ASN A 76 -8.92 -10.45 13.80
N LYS A 77 -8.59 -11.51 13.07
CA LYS A 77 -8.11 -12.77 13.64
C LYS A 77 -6.61 -12.92 13.38
N PRO A 78 -5.81 -13.33 14.38
CA PRO A 78 -4.39 -13.57 14.16
C PRO A 78 -4.18 -14.75 13.21
N GLU A 79 -3.05 -14.74 12.52
CA GLU A 79 -2.61 -15.84 11.68
C GLU A 79 -2.53 -17.17 12.45
N PRO A 80 -2.84 -18.30 11.80
CA PRO A 80 -2.77 -19.60 12.42
C PRO A 80 -1.31 -20.03 12.63
N THR A 81 -1.02 -20.59 13.79
CA THR A 81 0.31 -21.20 14.06
C THR A 81 0.49 -22.58 13.43
N ASP A 82 -0.61 -23.23 13.03
CA ASP A 82 -0.64 -24.50 12.31
C ASP A 82 -1.54 -24.38 11.07
N TRP A 83 -0.94 -23.98 9.96
CA TRP A 83 -1.61 -23.82 8.66
C TRP A 83 -2.28 -25.10 8.15
N ARG A 84 -1.71 -26.27 8.46
CA ARG A 84 -2.29 -27.54 8.05
C ARG A 84 -3.58 -27.84 8.79
N GLN A 85 -3.60 -27.60 10.10
CA GLN A 85 -4.81 -27.78 10.89
C GLN A 85 -5.88 -26.76 10.49
N TYR A 86 -5.48 -25.49 10.33
CA TYR A 86 -6.35 -24.42 9.84
C TYR A 86 -7.00 -24.78 8.50
N TYR A 87 -6.20 -25.22 7.52
CA TYR A 87 -6.70 -25.59 6.21
C TYR A 87 -7.78 -26.69 6.31
N LYS A 88 -7.50 -27.75 7.08
CA LYS A 88 -8.44 -28.88 7.23
C LYS A 88 -9.77 -28.45 7.84
N GLU A 89 -9.72 -27.63 8.88
CA GLU A 89 -10.92 -27.12 9.54
C GLU A 89 -11.75 -26.26 8.59
N ARG A 90 -11.11 -25.35 7.86
CA ARG A 90 -11.77 -24.46 6.89
C ARG A 90 -12.36 -25.24 5.71
N HIS A 91 -11.59 -26.18 5.14
CA HIS A 91 -12.07 -27.07 4.08
C HIS A 91 -13.29 -27.91 4.50
N MET A 92 -13.27 -28.46 5.72
CA MET A 92 -14.43 -29.19 6.27
C MET A 92 -15.64 -28.28 6.49
N ALA A 93 -15.44 -27.05 6.98
CA ALA A 93 -16.50 -26.09 7.19
C ALA A 93 -17.20 -25.73 5.88
N MET A 94 -16.46 -25.38 4.81
CA MET A 94 -17.07 -25.08 3.50
C MET A 94 -17.78 -26.28 2.89
N SER A 95 -17.22 -27.49 3.03
CA SER A 95 -17.88 -28.71 2.57
C SER A 95 -19.25 -28.94 3.24
N GLN A 96 -19.40 -28.52 4.50
CA GLN A 96 -20.68 -28.59 5.23
C GLN A 96 -21.62 -27.44 4.85
N MET A 97 -21.08 -26.24 4.63
CA MET A 97 -21.82 -25.03 4.26
C MET A 97 -22.50 -25.13 2.89
N ASN A 98 -21.98 -25.93 1.95
CA ASN A 98 -22.60 -26.18 0.64
C ASN A 98 -24.04 -26.73 0.70
N LYS A 99 -24.56 -27.13 1.87
CA LYS A 99 -25.96 -27.55 2.07
C LYS A 99 -26.95 -26.38 2.15
N ASP A 100 -26.48 -25.19 2.53
CA ASP A 100 -27.28 -23.97 2.72
C ASP A 100 -26.77 -22.81 1.85
N ALA A 101 -26.16 -23.12 0.70
CA ALA A 101 -25.50 -22.15 -0.18
C ALA A 101 -26.42 -20.98 -0.59
N ASP A 102 -27.67 -21.26 -0.94
CA ASP A 102 -28.64 -20.23 -1.35
C ASP A 102 -28.90 -19.20 -0.24
N VAL A 103 -28.93 -19.64 1.03
CA VAL A 103 -29.13 -18.76 2.19
C VAL A 103 -27.92 -17.85 2.39
N GLN A 104 -26.72 -18.39 2.22
CA GLN A 104 -25.48 -17.62 2.38
C GLN A 104 -25.26 -16.62 1.25
N ILE A 105 -25.62 -16.99 0.02
CA ILE A 105 -25.61 -16.07 -1.12
C ILE A 105 -26.58 -14.92 -0.84
N ALA A 106 -27.83 -15.21 -0.45
CA ALA A 106 -28.82 -14.18 -0.14
C ALA A 106 -28.42 -13.29 1.05
N GLN A 107 -27.68 -13.81 2.03
CA GLN A 107 -27.14 -12.98 3.11
C GLN A 107 -25.98 -12.10 2.63
N SER A 108 -25.08 -12.65 1.81
CA SER A 108 -23.94 -11.91 1.27
C SER A 108 -24.38 -10.78 0.33
N GLU A 109 -25.44 -10.99 -0.46
CA GLU A 109 -26.05 -9.93 -1.27
C GLU A 109 -26.56 -8.78 -0.39
N LYS A 110 -27.23 -9.08 0.73
CA LYS A 110 -27.70 -8.05 1.68
C LYS A 110 -26.54 -7.33 2.36
N ASP A 111 -25.53 -8.07 2.80
CA ASP A 111 -24.33 -7.50 3.44
C ASP A 111 -23.59 -6.59 2.44
N TYR A 112 -23.57 -6.97 1.16
CA TYR A 112 -23.00 -6.16 0.09
C TYR A 112 -23.80 -4.87 -0.16
N GLU A 113 -25.13 -4.96 -0.22
CA GLU A 113 -26.01 -3.79 -0.31
C GLU A 113 -25.87 -2.85 0.89
N GLU A 114 -25.81 -3.39 2.12
CA GLU A 114 -25.59 -2.60 3.34
C GLU A 114 -24.25 -1.84 3.28
N ALA A 115 -23.17 -2.48 2.85
CA ALA A 115 -21.88 -1.82 2.69
C ALA A 115 -21.92 -0.68 1.67
N GLN A 116 -22.63 -0.86 0.55
CA GLN A 116 -22.81 0.22 -0.43
C GLN A 116 -23.59 1.41 0.14
N GLU A 117 -24.61 1.17 0.96
CA GLU A 117 -25.37 2.24 1.62
C GLU A 117 -24.51 3.00 2.64
N LEU A 118 -23.71 2.29 3.44
CA LEU A 118 -22.77 2.88 4.39
C LEU A 118 -21.76 3.80 3.71
N LEU A 119 -21.14 3.33 2.62
CA LEU A 119 -20.16 4.11 1.85
C LEU A 119 -20.77 5.35 1.17
N ARG A 120 -22.02 5.25 0.68
CA ARG A 120 -22.76 6.42 0.17
C ARG A 120 -23.08 7.41 1.27
N GLY A 121 -23.47 6.94 2.45
CA GLY A 121 -23.77 7.77 3.62
C GLY A 121 -22.54 8.54 4.14
N PHE A 122 -21.36 7.92 4.08
CA PHE A 122 -20.10 8.51 4.51
C PHE A 122 -19.81 9.87 3.85
N GLN A 123 -20.12 10.02 2.55
CA GLN A 123 -19.89 11.29 1.84
C GLN A 123 -20.63 12.48 2.46
N ALA A 124 -21.72 12.23 3.18
CA ALA A 124 -22.50 13.25 3.88
C ALA A 124 -22.09 13.42 5.35
N SER A 125 -21.70 12.34 6.03
CA SER A 125 -21.45 12.33 7.48
C SER A 125 -19.98 12.48 7.87
N GLY A 126 -19.05 11.98 7.04
CA GLY A 126 -17.63 11.83 7.38
C GLY A 126 -17.38 10.81 8.51
N ASP A 127 -18.33 9.91 8.75
CA ASP A 127 -18.32 8.98 9.88
C ASP A 127 -17.45 7.72 9.63
N ILE A 128 -16.29 7.65 10.28
CA ILE A 128 -15.32 6.56 10.08
C ILE A 128 -15.86 5.19 10.55
N ASP A 129 -16.82 5.17 11.47
CA ASP A 129 -17.45 3.92 11.93
C ASP A 129 -18.22 3.25 10.79
N SER A 130 -18.79 4.06 9.88
CA SER A 130 -19.46 3.55 8.67
C SER A 130 -18.47 2.87 7.72
N LEU A 131 -17.24 3.39 7.60
CA LEU A 131 -16.17 2.76 6.81
C LEU A 131 -15.71 1.44 7.44
N SER A 132 -15.51 1.45 8.76
CA SER A 132 -15.13 0.24 9.53
C SER A 132 -16.18 -0.85 9.39
N ARG A 133 -17.46 -0.50 9.48
CA ARG A 133 -18.57 -1.43 9.29
C ARG A 133 -18.63 -1.99 7.86
N ALA A 134 -18.45 -1.15 6.84
CA ALA A 134 -18.40 -1.60 5.45
C ALA A 134 -17.25 -2.60 5.23
N ALA A 135 -16.06 -2.32 5.77
CA ALA A 135 -14.91 -3.20 5.69
C ALA A 135 -15.16 -4.56 6.38
N GLN A 136 -15.76 -4.56 7.56
CA GLN A 136 -16.15 -5.80 8.27
C GLN A 136 -17.09 -6.68 7.43
N LEU A 137 -18.07 -6.08 6.76
CA LEU A 137 -19.01 -6.79 5.89
C LEU A 137 -18.26 -7.41 4.69
N MET A 138 -17.39 -6.64 4.02
CA MET A 138 -16.64 -7.14 2.86
C MET A 138 -15.71 -8.29 3.24
N VAL A 139 -14.97 -8.17 4.35
CA VAL A 139 -14.12 -9.27 4.85
C VAL A 139 -14.96 -10.50 5.19
N GLY A 140 -16.14 -10.32 5.78
CA GLY A 140 -17.07 -11.41 6.08
C GLY A 140 -17.59 -12.14 4.83
N ILE A 141 -17.87 -11.40 3.75
CA ILE A 141 -18.26 -12.00 2.47
C ILE A 141 -17.08 -12.78 1.87
N LEU A 142 -15.90 -12.17 1.83
CA LEU A 142 -14.69 -12.79 1.26
C LEU A 142 -14.25 -14.05 1.99
N ASP A 143 -14.59 -14.21 3.28
CA ASP A 143 -14.34 -15.44 4.03
C ASP A 143 -15.03 -16.67 3.42
N ASN A 144 -16.14 -16.48 2.71
CA ASN A 144 -16.91 -17.54 2.05
C ASN A 144 -16.84 -17.46 0.52
N PHE A 145 -16.67 -16.26 -0.03
CA PHE A 145 -16.67 -15.97 -1.45
C PHE A 145 -15.40 -15.18 -1.83
N PRO A 146 -14.20 -15.78 -1.72
CA PRO A 146 -12.95 -15.09 -2.02
C PRO A 146 -12.83 -14.62 -3.47
N GLY A 147 -13.64 -15.19 -4.38
CA GLY A 147 -13.77 -14.78 -5.77
C GLY A 147 -14.71 -13.57 -6.02
N HIS A 148 -15.20 -12.90 -4.97
CA HIS A 148 -16.15 -11.79 -5.14
C HIS A 148 -15.45 -10.46 -5.43
N ALA A 149 -15.16 -10.18 -6.71
CA ALA A 149 -14.46 -8.98 -7.18
C ALA A 149 -14.99 -7.66 -6.59
N GLY A 150 -16.33 -7.53 -6.50
CA GLY A 150 -16.95 -6.33 -5.93
C GLY A 150 -16.55 -6.01 -4.48
N CYS A 151 -16.18 -7.01 -3.69
CA CYS A 151 -15.74 -6.77 -2.30
C CYS A 151 -14.38 -6.10 -2.28
N TYR A 152 -13.45 -6.53 -3.14
CA TYR A 152 -12.14 -5.89 -3.29
C TYR A 152 -12.27 -4.46 -3.81
N HIS A 153 -13.20 -4.20 -4.73
CA HIS A 153 -13.53 -2.84 -5.16
C HIS A 153 -13.99 -1.96 -4.00
N LEU A 154 -14.94 -2.42 -3.16
CA LEU A 154 -15.45 -1.62 -2.05
C LEU A 154 -14.40 -1.42 -0.95
N LEU A 155 -13.53 -2.40 -0.69
CA LEU A 155 -12.40 -2.25 0.21
C LEU A 155 -11.35 -1.26 -0.33
N GLY A 156 -10.99 -1.38 -1.60
CA GLY A 156 -10.11 -0.41 -2.28
C GLY A 156 -10.69 1.00 -2.27
N PHE A 157 -12.00 1.15 -2.50
CA PHE A 157 -12.69 2.44 -2.38
C PHE A 157 -12.67 2.99 -0.95
N THR A 158 -12.81 2.12 0.06
CA THR A 158 -12.73 2.51 1.48
C THR A 158 -11.36 3.11 1.79
N LEU A 159 -10.28 2.45 1.35
CA LEU A 159 -8.90 2.93 1.53
C LEU A 159 -8.63 4.20 0.71
N TYR A 160 -9.15 4.28 -0.52
CA TYR A 160 -9.08 5.48 -1.35
C TYR A 160 -9.66 6.70 -0.63
N VAL A 161 -10.85 6.56 -0.03
CA VAL A 161 -11.50 7.64 0.73
C VAL A 161 -10.72 8.02 2.00
N LEU A 162 -9.99 7.08 2.59
CA LEU A 162 -9.06 7.33 3.70
C LEU A 162 -7.71 7.92 3.25
N ASN A 163 -7.51 8.10 1.94
CA ASN A 163 -6.26 8.55 1.33
C ASN A 163 -5.09 7.55 1.49
N GLU A 164 -5.39 6.26 1.69
CA GLU A 164 -4.41 5.16 1.71
C GLU A 164 -4.29 4.55 0.31
N LEU A 165 -3.65 5.30 -0.61
CA LEU A 165 -3.70 5.03 -2.05
C LEU A 165 -2.94 3.75 -2.47
N GLU A 166 -1.77 3.48 -1.89
CA GLU A 166 -0.98 2.28 -2.21
C GLU A 166 -1.64 0.99 -1.69
N ASP A 167 -2.20 1.07 -0.49
CA ASP A 167 -2.97 -0.01 0.12
C ASP A 167 -4.27 -0.27 -0.66
N ALA A 168 -4.94 0.80 -1.15
CA ALA A 168 -6.07 0.68 -2.06
C ALA A 168 -5.68 -0.07 -3.34
N LEU A 169 -4.57 0.29 -3.98
CA LEU A 169 -4.06 -0.41 -5.17
C LEU A 169 -3.73 -1.87 -4.88
N SER A 170 -3.16 -2.19 -3.72
CA SER A 170 -2.85 -3.56 -3.32
C SER A 170 -4.12 -4.44 -3.27
N LEU A 171 -5.21 -3.93 -2.70
CA LEU A 171 -6.49 -4.66 -2.67
C LEU A 171 -7.15 -4.76 -4.06
N LEU A 172 -7.05 -3.71 -4.87
CA LEU A 172 -7.57 -3.71 -6.25
C LEU A 172 -6.80 -4.67 -7.16
N GLU A 173 -5.49 -4.83 -6.94
CA GLU A 173 -4.67 -5.84 -7.64
C GLU A 173 -5.16 -7.26 -7.33
N ILE A 174 -5.40 -7.58 -6.05
CA ILE A 174 -5.98 -8.87 -5.65
C ILE A 174 -7.34 -9.08 -6.35
N GLY A 175 -8.21 -8.07 -6.33
CA GLY A 175 -9.50 -8.12 -7.02
C GLY A 175 -9.38 -8.31 -8.54
N SER A 176 -8.33 -7.75 -9.17
CA SER A 176 -8.03 -7.91 -10.59
C SER A 176 -7.53 -9.31 -10.93
N MET A 177 -6.81 -9.98 -10.02
CA MET A 177 -6.44 -11.39 -10.17
C MET A 177 -7.67 -12.30 -10.12
N VAL A 178 -8.69 -11.91 -9.34
CA VAL A 178 -9.96 -12.62 -9.21
C VAL A 178 -10.86 -12.44 -10.44
N ASP A 179 -11.10 -11.19 -10.86
CA ASP A 179 -11.84 -10.86 -12.09
C ASP A 179 -11.15 -9.73 -12.86
N PRO A 180 -10.34 -10.06 -13.87
CA PRO A 180 -9.59 -9.08 -14.66
C PRO A 180 -10.46 -8.12 -15.48
N ASN A 181 -11.77 -8.41 -15.64
CA ASN A 181 -12.68 -7.60 -16.46
C ASN A 181 -13.70 -6.85 -15.61
N TYR A 182 -13.54 -6.82 -14.28
CA TYR A 182 -14.45 -6.11 -13.40
C TYR A 182 -14.22 -4.59 -13.49
N GLU A 183 -15.00 -3.94 -14.36
CA GLU A 183 -14.86 -2.52 -14.73
C GLU A 183 -14.67 -1.56 -13.54
N PRO A 184 -15.42 -1.67 -12.41
CA PRO A 184 -15.23 -0.75 -11.28
C PRO A 184 -13.81 -0.79 -10.67
N ILE A 185 -13.14 -1.95 -10.67
CA ILE A 185 -11.75 -2.05 -10.21
C ILE A 185 -10.83 -1.33 -11.19
N ILE A 186 -11.06 -1.52 -12.50
CA ILE A 186 -10.25 -0.89 -13.55
C ILE A 186 -10.36 0.63 -13.47
N GLU A 187 -11.59 1.15 -13.37
CA GLU A 187 -11.86 2.58 -13.27
C GLU A 187 -11.21 3.20 -12.03
N LEU A 188 -11.41 2.60 -10.85
CA LEU A 188 -10.83 3.11 -9.61
C LEU A 188 -9.30 3.00 -9.60
N THR A 189 -8.73 1.92 -10.14
CA THR A 189 -7.28 1.76 -10.30
C THR A 189 -6.71 2.88 -11.17
N GLN A 190 -7.34 3.18 -12.31
CA GLN A 190 -6.93 4.27 -13.20
C GLN A 190 -7.10 5.64 -12.54
N GLU A 191 -8.13 5.85 -11.73
CA GLU A 191 -8.33 7.09 -10.97
C GLU A 191 -7.21 7.28 -9.93
N ILE A 192 -6.93 6.25 -9.12
CA ILE A 192 -5.87 6.29 -8.10
C ILE A 192 -4.50 6.44 -8.76
N GLN A 193 -4.21 5.68 -9.82
CA GLN A 193 -2.98 5.84 -10.59
C GLN A 193 -2.92 7.23 -11.22
N GLY A 194 -4.00 7.76 -11.79
CA GLY A 194 -4.04 9.12 -12.31
C GLY A 194 -3.83 10.20 -11.24
N LEU A 195 -4.22 9.94 -9.99
CA LEU A 195 -3.91 10.81 -8.85
C LEU A 195 -2.44 10.69 -8.45
N LEU A 196 -1.91 9.48 -8.33
CA LEU A 196 -0.50 9.24 -8.02
C LEU A 196 0.43 9.78 -9.12
N ASP A 197 0.08 9.59 -10.39
CA ASP A 197 0.76 10.08 -11.59
C ASP A 197 0.53 11.59 -11.80
N GLY A 198 -0.65 12.09 -11.42
CA GLY A 198 -0.99 13.52 -11.41
C GLY A 198 -0.28 14.30 -10.31
N TYR A 199 0.17 13.61 -9.25
CA TYR A 199 1.09 14.12 -8.24
C TYR A 199 2.55 13.70 -8.48
N GLY A 200 2.80 12.80 -9.43
CA GLY A 200 4.10 12.20 -9.72
C GLY A 200 4.33 12.00 -11.22
N SER A 201 4.87 13.03 -11.88
CA SER A 201 5.56 12.95 -13.18
C SER A 201 4.89 12.09 -14.26
N THR A 202 4.05 12.71 -15.09
CA THR A 202 3.57 12.11 -16.36
C THR A 202 4.63 12.07 -17.49
N MET A 203 5.91 12.26 -17.20
CA MET A 203 6.95 12.31 -18.23
C MET A 203 8.07 11.32 -17.95
N THR A 204 8.25 10.38 -18.89
CA THR A 204 9.46 9.57 -19.07
C THR A 204 10.76 10.40 -19.25
N ASP A 205 10.63 11.73 -19.29
CA ASP A 205 11.68 12.75 -19.37
C ASP A 205 11.77 13.65 -18.11
N ALA A 206 11.14 13.29 -16.99
CA ALA A 206 11.24 14.06 -15.75
C ALA A 206 12.71 14.28 -15.35
N ALA A 207 13.04 15.51 -14.98
CA ALA A 207 14.40 15.83 -14.58
C ALA A 207 14.76 15.00 -13.32
N PRO A 208 15.95 14.39 -13.29
CA PRO A 208 16.35 13.53 -12.19
C PRO A 208 16.48 14.38 -10.91
N LEU A 209 15.86 13.92 -9.83
CA LEU A 209 16.01 14.53 -8.50
C LEU A 209 17.36 14.21 -7.87
N LEU A 210 17.88 13.00 -8.12
CA LEU A 210 19.18 12.53 -7.64
C LEU A 210 20.16 12.32 -8.79
N ASP A 211 21.45 12.45 -8.52
CA ASP A 211 22.52 12.06 -9.43
C ASP A 211 22.90 10.57 -9.28
N ASN A 212 23.88 10.13 -10.06
CA ASN A 212 24.34 8.74 -10.05
C ASN A 212 24.98 8.31 -8.72
N ALA A 213 25.35 9.25 -7.85
CA ALA A 213 25.89 8.98 -6.52
C ALA A 213 24.81 9.00 -5.43
N LYS A 214 23.52 9.11 -5.80
CA LYS A 214 22.38 9.29 -4.90
C LYS A 214 22.44 10.60 -4.11
N GLU A 215 23.10 11.62 -4.64
CA GLU A 215 23.08 12.98 -4.10
C GLU A 215 22.02 13.82 -4.83
N LEU A 216 21.54 14.92 -4.24
CA LEU A 216 20.62 15.82 -4.93
C LEU A 216 21.23 16.31 -6.25
N SER A 217 20.47 16.23 -7.34
CA SER A 217 20.92 16.65 -8.66
C SER A 217 21.20 18.16 -8.68
N ASN A 218 22.09 18.58 -9.58
CA ASN A 218 22.45 20.00 -9.71
C ASN A 218 21.23 20.88 -10.03
N ARG A 219 20.24 20.36 -10.77
CA ARG A 219 19.00 21.09 -11.08
C ARG A 219 18.14 21.27 -9.84
N LEU A 220 17.98 20.20 -9.04
CA LEU A 220 17.22 20.27 -7.80
C LEU A 220 17.90 21.20 -6.79
N LYS A 221 19.22 21.11 -6.61
CA LYS A 221 20.00 22.04 -5.79
C LYS A 221 19.79 23.49 -6.22
N ALA A 222 19.76 23.78 -7.52
CA ALA A 222 19.51 25.13 -8.03
C ALA A 222 18.09 25.63 -7.71
N ALA A 223 17.07 24.77 -7.84
CA ALA A 223 15.70 25.10 -7.49
C ALA A 223 15.56 25.38 -5.98
N LEU A 224 16.05 24.46 -5.15
CA LEU A 224 16.05 24.58 -3.69
C LEU A 224 16.82 25.81 -3.21
N THR A 225 17.96 26.14 -3.82
CA THR A 225 18.72 27.37 -3.51
C THR A 225 17.88 28.62 -3.77
N ALA A 226 17.15 28.66 -4.89
CA ALA A 226 16.32 29.79 -5.23
C ALA A 226 15.08 29.91 -4.34
N ILE A 227 14.53 28.79 -3.87
CA ILE A 227 13.48 28.76 -2.85
C ILE A 227 14.03 29.27 -1.52
N PHE A 228 15.15 28.71 -1.04
CA PHE A 228 15.83 29.12 0.19
C PHE A 228 16.08 30.63 0.21
N ASN A 229 16.70 31.17 -0.84
CA ASN A 229 16.99 32.60 -0.97
C ASN A 229 15.73 33.50 -1.04
N SER A 230 14.56 32.93 -1.32
CA SER A 230 13.31 33.69 -1.28
C SER A 230 12.76 33.88 0.14
N PHE A 231 13.19 33.03 1.08
CA PHE A 231 12.82 33.09 2.49
C PHE A 231 13.93 33.67 3.38
N ASP A 232 15.20 33.54 3.00
CA ASP A 232 16.34 34.21 3.64
C ASP A 232 16.30 35.72 3.36
N LYS A 233 15.57 36.46 4.21
CA LYS A 233 15.27 37.89 4.04
C LYS A 233 16.46 38.74 4.40
N ASP A 234 17.23 38.35 5.42
CA ASP A 234 18.41 39.08 5.86
C ASP A 234 19.69 38.70 5.09
N LYS A 235 19.64 37.63 4.27
CA LYS A 235 20.69 37.15 3.40
C LYS A 235 21.94 36.72 4.16
N ASP A 236 21.74 36.19 5.36
CA ASP A 236 22.84 35.67 6.18
C ASP A 236 23.25 34.23 5.80
N GLY A 237 22.56 33.63 4.83
CA GLY A 237 22.82 32.28 4.33
C GLY A 237 22.24 31.18 5.22
N SER A 238 21.39 31.54 6.17
CA SER A 238 20.70 30.65 7.09
C SER A 238 19.23 31.06 7.25
N LEU A 239 18.33 30.11 7.42
CA LEU A 239 16.93 30.40 7.76
C LEU A 239 16.77 30.46 9.26
N SER A 240 16.44 31.65 9.75
CA SER A 240 16.00 31.86 11.13
C SER A 240 14.70 31.06 11.42
N PRO A 241 14.35 30.82 12.69
CA PRO A 241 13.11 30.13 13.05
C PRO A 241 11.86 30.78 12.44
N GLU A 242 11.85 32.10 12.32
CA GLU A 242 10.76 32.87 11.71
C GLU A 242 10.65 32.60 10.21
N GLU A 243 11.77 32.63 9.48
CA GLU A 243 11.81 32.39 8.04
C GLU A 243 11.52 30.92 7.69
N LEU A 244 12.07 29.99 8.48
CA LEU A 244 11.80 28.57 8.36
C LEU A 244 10.32 28.27 8.67
N SER A 245 9.73 28.94 9.66
CA SER A 245 8.29 28.83 9.93
C SER A 245 7.45 29.33 8.75
N GLU A 246 7.89 30.37 8.05
CA GLU A 246 7.18 30.90 6.88
C GLU A 246 7.30 29.96 5.67
N PHE A 247 8.48 29.38 5.47
CA PHE A 247 8.71 28.33 4.48
C PHE A 247 7.79 27.12 4.72
N VAL A 248 7.79 26.56 5.93
CA VAL A 248 6.97 25.39 6.28
C VAL A 248 5.48 25.75 6.19
N PHE A 249 5.07 26.94 6.61
CA PHE A 249 3.68 27.38 6.47
C PHE A 249 3.23 27.42 5.01
N LYS A 250 4.08 27.92 4.10
CA LYS A 250 3.76 27.94 2.67
C LYS A 250 3.75 26.54 2.05
N THR A 251 4.57 25.64 2.57
CA THR A 251 4.71 24.26 2.09
C THR A 251 3.60 23.35 2.62
N ASN A 252 3.20 23.48 3.89
CA ASN A 252 2.28 22.52 4.54
C ASN A 252 0.96 23.15 4.98
N GLY A 253 0.75 24.45 4.71
CA GLY A 253 -0.46 25.19 5.10
C GLY A 253 -0.63 25.41 6.61
N SER A 254 0.27 24.88 7.44
CA SER A 254 0.24 24.97 8.90
C SER A 254 1.58 25.41 9.46
N ARG A 255 1.56 26.12 10.60
CA ARG A 255 2.79 26.57 11.25
C ARG A 255 3.41 25.41 12.04
N PRO A 256 4.70 25.12 11.86
CA PRO A 256 5.35 24.06 12.61
C PRO A 256 5.49 24.41 14.10
N PRO A 257 5.52 23.42 15.00
CA PRO A 257 5.85 23.64 16.40
C PRO A 257 7.26 24.23 16.58
N ALA A 258 7.48 25.07 17.59
CA ALA A 258 8.81 25.67 17.86
C ALA A 258 9.91 24.62 18.12
N ALA A 259 9.55 23.47 18.68
CA ALA A 259 10.46 22.34 18.89
C ALA A 259 10.98 21.75 17.56
N PHE A 260 10.10 21.66 16.55
CA PHE A 260 10.46 21.17 15.21
C PHE A 260 11.50 22.09 14.55
N LEU A 261 11.25 23.41 14.58
CA LEU A 261 12.18 24.41 14.02
C LEU A 261 13.59 24.32 14.63
N SER A 262 13.65 24.09 15.94
CA SER A 262 14.92 23.95 16.66
C SER A 262 15.63 22.63 16.35
N GLN A 263 14.88 21.56 16.08
CA GLN A 263 15.43 20.25 15.74
C GLN A 263 15.99 20.19 14.32
N MET A 264 15.39 20.90 13.36
CA MET A 264 15.85 20.88 11.97
C MET A 264 17.33 21.28 11.83
N GLY A 265 17.75 22.38 12.45
CA GLY A 265 19.15 22.80 12.42
C GLY A 265 20.10 21.80 13.11
N ILE A 266 19.62 21.10 14.15
CA ILE A 266 20.42 20.09 14.88
C ILE A 266 20.61 18.84 14.03
N GLN A 267 19.55 18.38 13.35
CA GLN A 267 19.56 17.14 12.57
C GLN A 267 20.28 17.30 11.24
N PHE A 268 20.03 18.40 10.52
CA PHE A 268 20.44 18.55 9.13
C PHE A 268 21.63 19.49 8.92
N GLY A 269 21.85 20.45 9.83
CA GLY A 269 23.02 21.34 9.79
C GLY A 269 22.67 22.79 10.12
N LYS A 270 23.47 23.42 10.99
CA LYS A 270 23.22 24.76 11.52
C LYS A 270 24.43 25.69 11.51
N ASP A 271 24.16 26.98 11.52
CA ASP A 271 25.16 28.03 11.66
C ASP A 271 25.57 28.27 13.13
N ALA A 272 26.39 29.30 13.37
CA ALA A 272 26.82 29.69 14.71
C ALA A 272 25.68 30.20 15.61
N LYS A 273 24.58 30.70 15.03
CA LYS A 273 23.37 31.14 15.74
C LYS A 273 22.40 29.99 15.99
N GLY A 274 22.58 28.85 15.33
CA GLY A 274 21.73 27.67 15.40
C GLY A 274 20.65 27.59 14.33
N TYR A 275 20.73 28.44 13.30
CA TYR A 275 19.77 28.55 12.20
C TYR A 275 20.09 27.56 11.08
N LEU A 276 19.08 27.15 10.32
CA LEU A 276 19.22 26.11 9.28
C LEU A 276 20.01 26.67 8.10
N THR A 277 21.19 26.14 7.83
CA THR A 277 22.02 26.55 6.70
C THR A 277 21.48 26.03 5.38
N LEU A 278 21.90 26.60 4.24
CA LEU A 278 21.57 26.07 2.91
C LEU A 278 22.00 24.60 2.73
N ASP A 279 23.17 24.21 3.23
CA ASP A 279 23.63 22.81 3.20
C ASP A 279 22.72 21.92 4.06
N GLY A 280 22.28 22.40 5.23
CA GLY A 280 21.30 21.70 6.04
C GLY A 280 19.94 21.56 5.34
N PHE A 281 19.51 22.59 4.60
CA PHE A 281 18.31 22.52 3.78
C PHE A 281 18.41 21.46 2.68
N PHE A 282 19.57 21.32 2.04
CA PHE A 282 19.81 20.23 1.09
C PHE A 282 19.78 18.86 1.76
N ASN A 283 20.38 18.69 2.94
CA ASN A 283 20.36 17.42 3.64
C ASN A 283 18.93 16.99 4.01
N PHE A 284 18.10 17.94 4.46
CA PHE A 284 16.68 17.69 4.71
C PHE A 284 15.96 17.19 3.46
N PHE A 285 16.11 17.90 2.34
CA PHE A 285 15.48 17.49 1.08
C PHE A 285 16.09 16.20 0.51
N LEU A 286 17.34 15.88 0.79
CA LEU A 286 17.96 14.62 0.38
C LEU A 286 17.33 13.42 1.09
N GLU A 287 17.16 13.50 2.42
CA GLU A 287 16.49 12.48 3.21
C GLU A 287 15.04 12.30 2.73
N GLN A 288 14.30 13.42 2.57
CA GLN A 288 12.94 13.39 2.02
C GLN A 288 12.90 12.81 0.59
N THR A 289 13.82 13.17 -0.30
CA THR A 289 13.82 12.66 -1.70
C THR A 289 14.12 11.16 -1.75
N LEU A 290 14.92 10.65 -0.82
CA LEU A 290 15.26 9.22 -0.74
C LEU A 290 14.09 8.38 -0.22
N GLU A 291 13.25 8.94 0.65
CA GLU A 291 12.06 8.28 1.21
C GLU A 291 10.83 8.47 0.32
N ASP A 292 10.52 9.71 -0.05
CA ASP A 292 9.37 10.12 -0.86
C ASP A 292 9.79 11.19 -1.91
N PRO A 293 10.24 10.75 -3.10
CA PRO A 293 10.58 11.66 -4.19
C PRO A 293 9.37 12.44 -4.72
N ILE A 294 8.14 11.97 -4.50
CA ILE A 294 6.91 12.60 -4.96
C ILE A 294 6.60 13.82 -4.09
N GLU A 295 6.72 13.72 -2.77
CA GLU A 295 6.57 14.86 -1.86
C GLU A 295 7.55 15.99 -2.20
N THR A 296 8.79 15.64 -2.55
CA THR A 296 9.78 16.63 -3.00
C THR A 296 9.31 17.43 -4.21
N ARG A 297 8.69 16.79 -5.21
CA ARG A 297 8.16 17.49 -6.39
C ARG A 297 6.98 18.40 -6.02
N ARG A 298 6.06 17.90 -5.18
CA ARG A 298 4.91 18.68 -4.69
C ARG A 298 5.34 19.93 -3.93
N ASP A 299 6.38 19.83 -3.10
CA ASP A 299 6.90 20.98 -2.37
C ASP A 299 7.44 22.07 -3.30
N LEU A 300 8.16 21.68 -4.36
CA LEU A 300 8.64 22.62 -5.37
C LEU A 300 7.47 23.38 -6.05
N GLU A 301 6.37 22.70 -6.34
CA GLU A 301 5.18 23.29 -6.97
C GLU A 301 4.51 24.36 -6.10
N LYS A 302 4.42 24.12 -4.79
CA LYS A 302 3.90 25.11 -3.83
C LYS A 302 4.77 26.39 -3.79
N HIS A 303 6.02 26.31 -4.23
CA HIS A 303 6.94 27.43 -4.37
C HIS A 303 7.03 28.01 -5.79
N GLY A 304 6.17 27.58 -6.71
CA GLY A 304 6.08 28.13 -8.07
C GLY A 304 7.10 27.52 -9.05
N TRP A 305 7.55 26.30 -8.77
CA TRP A 305 8.42 25.53 -9.66
C TRP A 305 7.64 24.38 -10.31
N ASP A 306 8.05 24.00 -11.52
CA ASP A 306 7.62 22.79 -12.18
C ASP A 306 8.37 21.63 -11.53
N GLY A 307 7.65 20.79 -10.77
CA GLY A 307 8.21 19.68 -10.01
C GLY A 307 8.91 18.63 -10.88
N ASP A 308 8.49 18.50 -12.14
CA ASP A 308 9.03 17.53 -13.09
C ASP A 308 10.28 18.06 -13.80
N ARG A 309 10.22 19.29 -14.29
CA ARG A 309 11.30 19.90 -15.09
C ARG A 309 12.36 20.58 -14.24
N LEU A 310 12.06 20.86 -12.97
CA LEU A 310 12.89 21.61 -12.02
C LEU A 310 13.23 23.01 -12.53
N VAL A 311 12.25 23.68 -13.14
CA VAL A 311 12.34 25.07 -13.63
C VAL A 311 11.22 25.90 -13.02
N ARG A 312 11.36 27.22 -12.94
CA ARG A 312 10.25 28.04 -12.47
C ARG A 312 9.07 28.06 -13.46
N CYS A 313 7.85 28.02 -12.94
CA CYS A 313 6.62 27.99 -13.74
C CYS A 313 6.39 29.26 -14.58
N ASP A 314 6.99 30.39 -14.21
CA ASP A 314 6.96 31.63 -15.00
C ASP A 314 7.79 31.55 -16.29
N VAL A 315 8.83 30.70 -16.31
CA VAL A 315 9.68 30.43 -17.48
C VAL A 315 9.09 29.33 -18.36
N ALA A 316 8.43 28.33 -17.77
CA ALA A 316 7.88 27.16 -18.47
C ALA A 316 6.74 27.49 -19.46
N ARG A 317 6.05 28.63 -19.32
CA ARG A 317 4.97 29.06 -20.25
C ARG A 317 5.46 29.61 -21.59
N ASN A 318 6.76 29.85 -21.74
CA ASN A 318 7.37 30.46 -22.94
C ASN A 318 8.39 29.55 -23.65
N ALA A 319 8.45 28.26 -23.30
CA ALA A 319 9.39 27.28 -23.85
C ALA A 319 8.65 26.13 -24.56
#